data_AF-A0A383CZR6-F1
#
_entry.id   AF-A0A383CZR6-F1
#
_cell.length_a   1.000
_cell.length_b   1.000
_cell.length_c   1.000
_cell.angle_alpha   90.00
_cell.angle_beta   90.00
_cell.angle_gamma   90.00
#
_symmetry.space_group_name_H-M   'P 1'
#
loop_
_entity.id
_entity.type
_entity.pdbx_description
1 polymer ?
#
loop_
_entity_poly.entity_id
_entity_poly.type
_entity_poly.pdbx_seq_one_letter_code
_entity_poly.pdbx_strand_id
1 'polypeptide(L)'
;MLGRSCTAFGALQAVLGSLLIGTLLSCLTIPPANDTTESLGADGFSHPLIDEVQKRFVDSRGRVDYSSLQADPAALDHYYNLVAAHTPDTDPDLFPSDRHRLAYW
;
A
#
# COMPACT_ATOMS: atom_id res chain seq x y z
N MET A 1 -65.36 -8.28 -11.78
CA MET A 1 -64.78 -7.36 -10.77
C MET A 1 -63.38 -7.84 -10.42
N LEU A 2 -62.44 -6.88 -10.28
CA LEU A 2 -61.10 -6.93 -9.68
C LEU A 2 -60.63 -8.27 -9.06
N GLY A 3 -59.38 -8.72 -9.20
CA GLY A 3 -58.21 -8.04 -9.72
C GLY A 3 -56.90 -8.65 -9.19
N ARG A 4 -55.83 -8.45 -9.96
CA ARG A 4 -54.44 -8.21 -9.53
C ARG A 4 -53.88 -9.11 -8.43
N SER A 5 -53.22 -10.18 -8.84
CA SER A 5 -52.19 -10.84 -8.03
C SER A 5 -51.07 -11.36 -8.92
N CYS A 6 -50.25 -10.47 -9.51
CA CYS A 6 -49.06 -10.90 -10.24
C CYS A 6 -47.94 -9.84 -10.38
N THR A 7 -47.78 -8.92 -9.42
CA THR A 7 -46.74 -7.86 -9.54
C THR A 7 -45.87 -7.63 -8.30
N ALA A 8 -46.14 -8.32 -7.17
CA ALA A 8 -45.42 -8.03 -5.93
C ALA A 8 -44.08 -8.78 -5.77
N PHE A 9 -43.92 -9.97 -6.36
CA PHE A 9 -42.72 -10.80 -6.15
C PHE A 9 -41.53 -10.39 -7.02
N GLY A 10 -41.77 -9.87 -8.23
CA GLY A 10 -40.71 -9.40 -9.14
C GLY A 10 -40.06 -8.09 -8.70
N ALA A 11 -40.79 -7.24 -7.99
CA ALA A 11 -40.25 -5.98 -7.47
C ALA A 11 -39.25 -6.20 -6.33
N LEU A 12 -39.47 -7.20 -5.46
CA LEU A 12 -38.58 -7.46 -4.33
C LEU A 12 -37.22 -8.03 -4.77
N GLN A 13 -37.18 -8.84 -5.83
CA GLN A 13 -35.94 -9.40 -6.38
C GLN A 13 -35.11 -8.35 -7.16
N ALA A 14 -35.77 -7.41 -7.84
CA ALA A 14 -35.09 -6.34 -8.57
C ALA A 14 -34.45 -5.31 -7.62
N VAL A 15 -35.10 -5.01 -6.49
CA VAL A 15 -34.58 -4.03 -5.52
C VAL A 15 -33.33 -4.56 -4.80
N LEU A 16 -33.25 -5.86 -4.49
CA LEU A 16 -32.05 -6.47 -3.89
C LEU A 16 -30.84 -6.46 -4.85
N GLY A 17 -31.07 -6.66 -6.16
CA GLY A 17 -30.02 -6.64 -7.18
C GLY A 17 -29.46 -5.24 -7.46
N SER A 18 -30.32 -4.22 -7.46
CA SER A 18 -29.90 -2.83 -7.66
C SER A 18 -29.16 -2.23 -6.45
N LEU A 19 -29.43 -2.71 -5.24
CA LEU A 19 -28.77 -2.21 -4.02
C LEU A 19 -27.29 -2.65 -3.93
N LEU A 20 -26.96 -3.85 -4.43
CA LEU A 20 -25.59 -4.38 -4.45
C LEU A 20 -24.68 -3.74 -5.52
N ILE A 21 -25.26 -3.21 -6.60
CA ILE A 21 -24.50 -2.53 -7.67
C ILE A 21 -24.17 -1.08 -7.27
N GLY A 22 -25.00 -0.44 -6.43
CA GLY A 22 -24.77 0.93 -5.95
C GLY A 22 -23.61 1.07 -4.97
N THR A 23 -23.24 0.01 -4.25
CA THR A 23 -22.15 0.03 -3.26
C THR A 23 -20.74 -0.04 -3.85
N LEU A 24 -20.61 -0.36 -5.15
CA LEU A 24 -19.30 -0.49 -5.81
C LEU A 24 -18.76 0.82 -6.41
N LEU A 25 -19.59 1.88 -6.52
CA LEU A 25 -19.15 3.19 -7.04
C LEU A 25 -18.60 4.14 -5.96
N SER A 26 -18.58 3.73 -4.69
CA SER A 26 -17.99 4.52 -3.60
C SER A 26 -16.51 4.20 -3.35
N CYS A 27 -15.78 3.66 -4.32
CA CYS A 27 -14.33 3.78 -4.34
C CYS A 27 -13.98 5.23 -4.68
N LEU A 28 -13.97 6.12 -3.68
CA LEU A 28 -13.37 7.43 -3.83
C LEU A 28 -11.93 7.22 -4.33
N THR A 29 -11.63 7.78 -5.51
CA THR A 29 -10.27 7.98 -5.96
C THR A 29 -9.52 8.72 -4.86
N ILE A 30 -8.59 8.02 -4.20
CA ILE A 30 -7.59 8.66 -3.36
C ILE A 30 -6.82 9.58 -4.31
N PRO A 31 -6.91 10.91 -4.17
CA PRO A 31 -6.13 11.79 -5.02
C PRO A 31 -4.66 11.43 -4.83
N PRO A 32 -3.86 11.35 -5.91
CA PRO A 32 -2.42 11.16 -5.75
C PRO A 32 -1.93 12.26 -4.80
N ALA A 33 -1.09 11.89 -3.83
CA ALA A 33 -0.39 12.90 -3.05
C ALA A 33 0.23 13.86 -4.07
N ASN A 34 -0.10 15.15 -3.99
CA ASN A 34 0.44 16.15 -4.90
C ASN A 34 1.96 16.15 -4.70
N ASP A 35 2.67 15.42 -5.56
CA ASP A 35 4.10 15.45 -5.70
C ASP A 35 4.44 16.78 -6.36
N THR A 36 4.39 17.87 -5.59
CA THR A 36 5.43 18.86 -5.78
C THR A 36 6.71 18.08 -5.55
N THR A 37 7.41 17.75 -6.63
CA THR A 37 8.76 17.22 -6.60
C THR A 37 9.61 18.26 -5.87
N GLU A 38 9.58 18.25 -4.54
CA GLU A 38 10.74 18.60 -3.76
C GLU A 38 11.79 17.62 -4.25
N SER A 39 12.69 18.18 -5.06
CA SER A 39 13.93 17.54 -5.48
C SER A 39 14.42 16.68 -4.32
N LEU A 40 14.59 15.37 -4.56
CA LEU A 40 15.29 14.41 -3.70
C LEU A 40 16.79 14.78 -3.57
N GLY A 41 17.10 16.07 -3.56
CA GLY A 41 18.42 16.68 -3.56
C GLY A 41 18.76 17.17 -2.18
N ALA A 42 18.93 16.21 -1.28
CA ALA A 42 19.73 16.18 -0.07
C ALA A 42 19.47 14.77 0.49
N ASP A 43 20.36 13.83 0.18
CA ASP A 43 20.12 12.38 0.24
C ASP A 43 19.58 11.94 1.62
N GLY A 44 18.25 11.77 1.72
CA GLY A 44 17.60 11.22 2.92
C GLY A 44 18.03 9.77 3.18
N PHE A 45 17.40 9.13 4.16
CA PHE A 45 17.70 7.73 4.47
C PHE A 45 17.66 6.84 3.21
N SER A 46 18.73 6.08 2.97
CA SER A 46 18.95 5.34 1.73
C SER A 46 18.25 3.98 1.75
N HIS A 47 17.52 3.64 0.68
CA HIS A 47 16.78 2.37 0.55
C HIS A 47 17.26 1.37 -0.55
N PRO A 48 18.49 1.43 -1.14
CA PRO A 48 18.86 0.52 -2.22
C PRO A 48 18.99 -0.93 -1.77
N LEU A 49 19.37 -1.20 -0.52
CA LEU A 49 19.49 -2.57 -0.02
C LEU A 49 18.15 -3.30 0.00
N ILE A 50 17.08 -2.64 0.44
CA ILE A 50 15.75 -3.26 0.45
C ILE A 50 15.19 -3.42 -0.97
N ASP A 51 15.54 -2.54 -1.91
CA ASP A 51 15.21 -2.68 -3.33
C ASP A 51 15.88 -3.94 -3.93
N GLU A 52 17.15 -4.17 -3.65
CA GLU A 52 17.88 -5.37 -4.11
C GLU A 52 17.32 -6.67 -3.48
N VAL A 53 16.96 -6.65 -2.19
CA VAL A 53 16.28 -7.78 -1.54
C VAL A 53 14.95 -8.07 -2.24
N GLN A 54 14.15 -7.05 -2.53
CA GLN A 54 12.87 -7.22 -3.23
C GLN A 54 13.06 -7.79 -4.63
N LYS A 55 13.99 -7.24 -5.42
CA LYS A 55 14.30 -7.76 -6.76
C LYS A 55 14.74 -9.23 -6.74
N ARG A 56 15.45 -9.64 -5.70
CA ARG A 56 15.99 -10.99 -5.58
C ARG A 56 14.97 -12.03 -5.10
N PHE A 57 14.10 -11.65 -4.18
CA PHE A 57 13.25 -12.61 -3.46
C PHE A 57 11.75 -12.42 -3.70
N VAL A 58 11.33 -11.42 -4.47
CA VAL A 58 9.92 -11.17 -4.79
C VAL A 58 9.65 -11.46 -6.26
N ASP A 59 8.65 -12.30 -6.53
CA ASP A 59 8.26 -12.62 -7.90
C ASP A 59 7.38 -11.55 -8.54
N SER A 60 7.12 -11.70 -9.85
CA SER A 60 6.32 -10.75 -10.64
C SER A 60 4.86 -10.60 -10.18
N ARG A 61 4.36 -11.49 -9.31
CA ARG A 61 3.03 -11.40 -8.71
C ARG A 61 3.10 -10.85 -7.27
N GLY A 62 4.26 -10.37 -6.84
CA GLY A 62 4.47 -9.79 -5.51
C GLY A 62 4.58 -10.82 -4.38
N ARG A 63 4.85 -12.11 -4.67
CA ARG A 63 5.05 -13.12 -3.61
C ARG A 63 6.53 -13.26 -3.26
N VAL A 64 6.79 -13.38 -1.97
CA VAL A 64 8.14 -13.55 -1.40
C VAL A 64 8.51 -15.03 -1.36
N ASP A 65 9.72 -15.36 -1.80
CA ASP A 65 10.37 -16.66 -1.53
C ASP A 65 11.04 -16.63 -0.16
N TYR A 66 10.26 -16.93 0.88
CA TYR A 66 10.75 -16.95 2.26
C TYR A 66 11.80 -18.03 2.50
N SER A 67 11.74 -19.17 1.80
CA SER A 67 12.74 -20.24 1.97
C SER A 67 14.12 -19.79 1.53
N SER A 68 14.21 -19.18 0.34
CA SER A 68 15.48 -18.67 -0.18
C SER A 68 15.96 -17.46 0.62
N LEU A 69 15.04 -16.57 1.04
CA LEU A 69 15.38 -15.42 1.88
C LEU A 69 15.92 -15.87 3.25
N GLN A 70 15.34 -16.90 3.87
CA GLN A 70 15.83 -17.45 5.13
C GLN A 70 17.21 -18.09 4.99
N ALA A 71 17.52 -18.67 3.83
CA ALA A 71 18.83 -19.27 3.56
C ALA A 71 19.92 -18.21 3.29
N ASP A 72 19.56 -17.01 2.84
CA ASP A 72 20.48 -15.89 2.59
C ASP A 72 19.90 -14.54 3.08
N PRO A 73 19.86 -14.31 4.40
CA PRO A 73 19.21 -13.12 4.98
C PRO A 73 20.12 -11.89 5.03
N ALA A 74 21.40 -12.02 4.69
CA ALA A 74 22.44 -11.04 5.07
C ALA A 74 22.14 -9.60 4.60
N ALA A 75 21.62 -9.44 3.39
CA ALA A 75 21.29 -8.12 2.85
C ALA A 75 20.08 -7.48 3.59
N LEU A 76 19.09 -8.29 3.95
CA LEU A 76 17.92 -7.82 4.70
C LEU A 76 18.29 -7.48 6.14
N ASP A 77 19.11 -8.31 6.79
CA ASP A 77 19.63 -8.04 8.14
C ASP A 77 20.44 -6.75 8.18
N HIS A 78 21.29 -6.52 7.17
CA HIS A 78 22.04 -5.27 7.05
C HIS A 78 21.11 -4.06 6.92
N TYR A 79 20.08 -4.15 6.08
CA TYR A 79 19.09 -3.08 5.95
C TYR A 79 18.37 -2.79 7.28
N TYR A 80 17.95 -3.83 8.01
CA TYR A 80 17.31 -3.64 9.31
C TYR A 80 18.23 -3.01 10.34
N ASN A 81 19.51 -3.36 10.35
CA ASN A 81 20.49 -2.72 11.23
C ASN A 81 20.64 -1.22 10.92
N LEU A 82 20.58 -0.82 9.65
CA LEU A 82 20.61 0.61 9.27
C LEU A 82 19.35 1.35 9.75
N VAL A 83 18.16 0.77 9.54
CA VAL A 83 16.89 1.38 9.99
C VAL A 83 16.82 1.46 11.52
N ALA A 84 17.37 0.48 12.23
CA ALA A 84 17.43 0.48 13.68
C ALA A 84 18.45 1.51 14.23
N ALA A 85 19.53 1.78 13.49
CA ALA A 85 20.58 2.71 13.88
C ALA A 85 20.21 4.17 13.65
N HIS A 86 19.31 4.45 12.70
CA HIS A 86 18.96 5.81 12.30
C HIS A 86 17.47 6.09 12.48
N THR A 87 17.15 7.15 13.23
CA THR A 87 15.75 7.54 13.48
C THR A 87 15.54 9.02 13.18
N PRO A 88 14.30 9.47 12.92
CA PRO A 88 13.99 10.89 12.79
C PRO A 88 14.38 11.74 14.00
N ASP A 89 14.41 11.14 15.20
CA ASP A 89 14.71 11.83 16.45
C ASP A 89 16.23 11.96 16.68
N THR A 90 17.01 10.98 16.23
CA THR A 90 18.47 10.92 16.43
C THR A 90 19.27 11.44 15.23
N ASP A 91 18.73 11.31 14.02
CA ASP A 91 19.38 11.61 12.74
C ASP A 91 18.48 12.49 11.86
N PRO A 92 18.03 13.67 12.35
CA PRO A 92 17.03 14.49 11.65
C PRO A 92 17.47 14.92 10.24
N ASP A 93 18.78 15.02 10.00
CA ASP A 93 19.35 15.35 8.69
C ASP A 93 19.06 14.28 7.63
N LEU A 94 18.89 13.01 8.03
CA LEU A 94 18.48 11.92 7.13
C LEU A 94 16.96 11.90 6.87
N PHE A 95 16.18 12.65 7.66
CA PHE A 95 14.73 12.74 7.56
C PHE A 95 14.26 14.20 7.46
N PRO A 96 14.72 14.96 6.44
CA PRO A 96 14.62 16.42 6.42
C PRO A 96 13.21 16.96 6.23
N SER A 97 12.24 16.12 5.81
CA SER A 97 10.86 16.53 5.58
C SER A 97 9.87 15.73 6.43
N ASP A 98 8.70 16.31 6.66
CA ASP A 98 7.60 15.64 7.35
C ASP A 98 7.25 14.30 6.68
N ARG A 99 7.35 14.23 5.35
CA ARG A 99 7.14 13.01 4.58
C ARG A 99 8.18 11.94 4.90
N HIS A 100 9.46 12.30 5.03
CA HIS A 100 10.51 11.33 5.44
C HIS A 100 10.26 10.80 6.85
N ARG A 101 9.88 11.67 7.80
CA ARG A 101 9.60 11.26 9.18
C ARG A 101 8.37 10.37 9.28
N LEU A 102 7.32 10.66 8.52
CA LEU A 102 6.11 9.83 8.47
C LEU A 102 6.34 8.48 7.80
N ALA A 103 7.24 8.38 6.83
CA ALA A 103 7.56 7.10 6.18
C ALA A 103 8.30 6.10 7.10
N TYR A 104 8.81 6.57 8.25
CA TYR A 104 9.48 5.73 9.25
C TYR A 104 8.49 4.99 10.18
N TRP A 105 7.29 5.53 10.41
CA TRP A 105 6.29 5.03 11.37
C TRP A 105 5.14 4.26 10.68
#